data_AF-A0A9D7PC21-F1
#
_entry.id   AF-A0A9D7PC21-F1
#
_cell.length_a   1.000
_cell.length_b   1.000
_cell.length_c   1.000
_cell.angle_alpha   90.00
_cell.angle_beta   90.00
_cell.angle_gamma   90.00
#
_symmetry.space_group_name_H-M   'P 1'
#
loop_
_entity.id
_entity.type
_entity.pdbx_description
1 polymer ?
#
loop_
_entity_poly.entity_id
_entity_poly.type
_entity_poly.pdbx_seq_one_letter_code
_entity_poly.pdbx_strand_id
1 'polypeptide(L)'
;MTFVPDMKRRPWTGPDLAVLRERYPTTRTPELARLLERPVASVYTKALQLGLRKTAAYMSESHGPHLAAAGVATRRKAGDTPWNRELHYMPTGNGETRFKPGQAPHNTLPLGSYRISGDGYLQLKVSENSGSPSKRWRSVHELVWIEAHGPVPAGHVVVFRPGRRTQTLAEITLDAVELVNRAEMMRRNTVHRHGPEIARLSQIKGAIVRQINRREREQA
;
A
#
# COMPACT_ATOMS: atom_id res chain seq x y z
N MET A 1 -15.54 14.35 -49.34
CA MET A 1 -16.12 15.69 -49.09
C MET A 1 -16.36 15.83 -47.59
N THR A 2 -15.43 16.45 -46.86
CA THR A 2 -15.49 16.63 -45.41
C THR A 2 -16.40 17.81 -45.09
N PHE A 3 -17.50 17.56 -44.37
CA PHE A 3 -18.35 18.62 -43.83
C PHE A 3 -17.56 19.37 -42.75
N VAL A 4 -17.30 20.66 -42.97
CA VAL A 4 -16.65 21.56 -42.01
C VAL A 4 -17.74 22.45 -41.40
N PRO A 5 -18.23 22.16 -40.18
CA PRO A 5 -19.28 22.96 -39.56
C PRO A 5 -18.77 24.36 -39.17
N ASP A 6 -19.65 25.37 -39.26
CA ASP A 6 -19.41 26.72 -38.75
C ASP A 6 -19.05 26.67 -37.25
N MET A 7 -17.94 27.32 -36.88
CA MET A 7 -17.36 27.30 -35.53
C MET A 7 -18.04 28.28 -34.55
N LYS A 8 -19.10 28.97 -34.98
CA LYS A 8 -19.89 29.84 -34.08
C LYS A 8 -20.56 29.04 -32.96
N ARG A 9 -20.48 29.56 -31.73
CA ARG A 9 -21.06 28.93 -30.53
C ARG A 9 -22.59 28.93 -30.61
N ARG A 10 -23.18 27.81 -31.06
CA ARG A 10 -24.65 27.60 -31.09
C ARG A 10 -25.11 26.93 -29.79
N PRO A 11 -25.97 27.55 -28.97
CA PRO A 11 -26.51 26.91 -27.76
C PRO A 11 -27.39 25.71 -28.12
N TRP A 12 -27.50 24.72 -27.22
CA TRP A 12 -28.38 23.56 -27.42
C TRP A 12 -29.84 23.95 -27.20
N THR A 13 -30.69 23.73 -28.20
CA THR A 13 -32.13 24.01 -28.11
C THR A 13 -32.92 22.79 -27.66
N GLY A 14 -34.15 22.98 -27.16
CA GLY A 14 -35.05 21.87 -26.79
C GLY A 14 -35.24 20.82 -27.89
N PRO A 15 -35.50 21.21 -29.15
CA PRO A 15 -35.56 20.30 -30.29
C PRO A 15 -34.25 19.55 -30.55
N ASP A 16 -33.09 20.22 -30.49
CA ASP A 16 -31.78 19.57 -30.67
C ASP A 16 -31.56 18.45 -29.64
N LEU A 17 -31.98 18.70 -28.39
CA LEU A 17 -31.86 17.73 -27.30
C LEU A 17 -32.82 16.55 -27.46
N ALA A 18 -34.02 16.76 -28.02
CA ALA A 18 -34.95 15.69 -28.32
C ALA A 18 -34.37 14.74 -29.39
N VAL A 19 -33.88 15.30 -30.50
CA VAL A 19 -33.24 14.54 -31.58
C VAL A 19 -32.00 13.80 -31.09
N LEU A 20 -31.19 14.45 -30.24
CA LEU A 20 -30.02 13.82 -29.64
C LEU A 20 -30.40 12.62 -28.76
N ARG A 21 -31.42 12.73 -27.90
CA ARG A 21 -31.85 11.63 -27.03
C ARG A 21 -32.38 10.43 -27.82
N GLU A 22 -33.17 10.69 -28.85
CA GLU A 22 -33.80 9.66 -29.67
C GLU A 22 -32.80 8.92 -30.55
N ARG A 23 -31.95 9.66 -31.27
CA ARG A 23 -31.11 9.09 -32.33
C ARG A 23 -29.69 8.74 -31.90
N TYR A 24 -29.20 9.30 -30.79
CA TYR A 24 -27.86 8.96 -30.32
C TYR A 24 -27.67 7.46 -30.07
N PRO A 25 -28.60 6.70 -29.46
CA PRO A 25 -28.37 5.29 -29.15
C PRO A 25 -28.20 4.36 -30.36
N THR A 26 -28.69 4.73 -31.54
CA THR A 26 -28.79 3.86 -32.73
C THR A 26 -28.07 4.40 -33.97
N THR A 27 -27.80 5.70 -34.06
CA THR A 27 -27.18 6.32 -35.26
C THR A 27 -25.68 6.56 -35.09
N ARG A 28 -24.93 6.61 -36.19
CA ARG A 28 -23.52 7.00 -36.19
C ARG A 28 -23.35 8.46 -35.80
N THR A 29 -22.48 8.72 -34.83
CA THR A 29 -22.28 10.09 -34.30
C THR A 29 -21.89 11.11 -35.38
N PRO A 30 -21.06 10.79 -36.39
CA PRO A 30 -20.78 11.72 -37.50
C PRO A 30 -22.02 12.09 -38.35
N GLU A 31 -22.95 11.15 -38.56
CA GLU A 31 -24.19 11.41 -39.30
C GLU A 31 -25.14 12.28 -38.48
N LEU A 32 -25.26 12.00 -37.19
CA LEU A 32 -26.02 12.83 -36.25
C LEU A 32 -25.44 14.24 -36.15
N ALA A 33 -24.12 14.38 -36.22
CA ALA A 33 -23.44 15.67 -36.21
C ALA A 33 -23.72 16.49 -37.49
N ARG A 34 -23.81 15.84 -38.66
CA ARG A 34 -24.25 16.48 -39.91
C ARG A 34 -25.71 16.92 -39.83
N LEU A 35 -26.59 16.07 -39.31
CA LEU A 35 -28.02 16.38 -39.14
C LEU A 35 -28.25 17.58 -38.22
N LEU A 36 -27.47 17.68 -37.14
CA LEU A 36 -27.55 18.76 -36.16
C LEU A 36 -26.68 19.97 -36.53
N GLU A 37 -25.97 19.93 -37.67
CA GLU A 37 -25.02 20.95 -38.12
C GLU A 37 -24.00 21.35 -37.03
N ARG A 38 -23.49 20.36 -36.30
CA ARG A 38 -22.59 20.57 -35.15
C ARG A 38 -21.29 19.78 -35.32
N PRO A 39 -20.19 20.22 -34.68
CA PRO A 39 -18.99 19.41 -34.59
C PRO A 39 -19.26 18.08 -33.88
N VAL A 40 -18.68 16.99 -34.39
CA VAL A 40 -18.82 15.63 -33.82
C VAL A 40 -18.43 15.61 -32.33
N ALA A 41 -17.38 16.34 -31.96
CA ALA A 41 -16.94 16.48 -30.57
C ALA A 41 -18.02 17.09 -29.66
N SER A 42 -18.77 18.09 -30.15
CA SER A 42 -19.86 18.73 -29.37
C SER A 42 -20.98 17.75 -29.06
N VAL A 43 -21.32 16.88 -30.02
CA VAL A 43 -22.32 15.81 -29.84
C VAL A 43 -21.85 14.80 -28.80
N TYR A 44 -20.58 14.39 -28.83
CA TYR A 44 -20.01 13.49 -27.79
C TYR A 44 -20.05 14.11 -26.40
N THR A 45 -19.58 15.36 -26.26
CA THR A 45 -19.59 16.06 -24.96
C THR A 45 -21.02 16.20 -24.44
N LYS A 46 -21.99 16.55 -25.29
CA LYS A 46 -23.38 16.70 -24.86
C LYS A 46 -24.03 15.38 -24.49
N ALA A 47 -23.79 14.33 -25.27
CA ALA A 47 -24.27 12.98 -24.95
C ALA A 47 -23.70 12.49 -23.60
N LEU A 48 -22.43 12.76 -23.33
CA LEU A 48 -21.80 12.46 -22.04
C LEU A 48 -22.47 13.22 -20.88
N GLN A 49 -22.71 14.53 -21.04
CA GLN A 49 -23.43 15.34 -20.04
C GLN A 49 -24.85 14.85 -19.76
N LEU A 50 -25.51 14.28 -20.77
CA LEU A 50 -26.87 13.72 -20.67
C LEU A 50 -26.88 12.23 -20.28
N GLY A 51 -25.72 11.60 -20.09
CA GLY A 51 -25.61 10.17 -19.76
C GLY A 51 -26.07 9.22 -20.88
N LEU A 52 -26.15 9.69 -22.13
CA LEU A 52 -26.62 8.90 -23.26
C LEU A 52 -25.56 7.88 -23.68
N ARG A 53 -26.00 6.65 -23.94
CA ARG A 53 -25.14 5.55 -24.38
C ARG A 53 -25.64 4.97 -25.70
N LYS A 54 -24.72 4.36 -26.45
CA LYS A 54 -25.06 3.55 -27.61
C LYS A 54 -25.72 2.23 -27.16
N THR A 55 -26.66 1.75 -27.96
CA THR A 55 -27.29 0.43 -27.74
C THR A 55 -26.28 -0.70 -27.98
N ALA A 56 -26.52 -1.85 -27.35
CA ALA A 56 -25.70 -3.05 -27.56
C ALA A 56 -25.66 -3.48 -29.04
N ALA A 57 -26.81 -3.41 -29.73
CA ALA A 57 -26.92 -3.71 -31.15
C ALA A 57 -26.04 -2.80 -32.03
N TYR A 58 -26.06 -1.48 -31.77
CA TYR A 58 -25.19 -0.54 -32.48
C TYR A 58 -23.69 -0.81 -32.19
N MET A 59 -23.35 -1.15 -30.95
CA MET A 59 -21.96 -1.46 -30.57
C MET A 59 -21.45 -2.72 -31.29
N SER A 60 -22.27 -3.77 -31.40
CA SER A 60 -21.87 -5.00 -32.12
C SER A 60 -21.70 -4.77 -33.63
N GLU A 61 -22.60 -4.01 -34.25
CA GLU A 61 -22.62 -3.82 -35.70
C GLU A 61 -21.61 -2.78 -36.19
N SER A 62 -21.53 -1.63 -35.51
CA SER A 62 -20.73 -0.48 -35.98
C SER A 62 -19.39 -0.31 -35.27
N HIS A 63 -19.24 -0.71 -34.00
CA HIS A 63 -17.96 -0.60 -33.27
C HIS A 63 -17.13 -1.89 -33.31
N GLY A 64 -17.77 -3.05 -33.42
CA GLY A 64 -17.10 -4.36 -33.49
C GLY A 64 -15.99 -4.47 -34.55
N PRO A 65 -16.28 -4.19 -35.84
CA PRO A 65 -15.29 -4.41 -36.91
C PRO A 65 -14.12 -3.40 -36.87
N HIS A 66 -14.39 -2.14 -36.55
CA HIS A 66 -13.35 -1.09 -36.50
C HIS A 66 -12.41 -1.26 -35.30
N LEU A 67 -12.93 -1.67 -34.13
CA LEU A 67 -12.10 -1.99 -32.96
C LEU A 67 -11.32 -3.29 -33.18
N ALA A 68 -11.93 -4.28 -33.84
CA ALA A 68 -11.26 -5.52 -34.19
C ALA A 68 -10.05 -5.26 -35.09
N ALA A 69 -10.17 -4.38 -36.10
CA ALA A 69 -9.08 -4.03 -37.02
C ALA A 69 -7.98 -3.16 -36.38
N ALA A 70 -8.35 -2.19 -35.53
CA ALA A 70 -7.41 -1.23 -34.94
C ALA A 70 -6.32 -1.88 -34.05
N GLY A 71 -6.61 -3.04 -33.46
CA GLY A 71 -5.67 -3.77 -32.60
C GLY A 71 -4.85 -4.85 -33.29
N VAL A 72 -5.07 -5.16 -34.58
CA VAL A 72 -4.39 -6.27 -35.26
C VAL A 72 -2.90 -5.99 -35.47
N ALA A 73 -2.55 -4.77 -35.85
CA ALA A 73 -1.17 -4.41 -36.21
C ALA A 73 -0.20 -4.40 -35.00
N THR A 74 -0.70 -4.07 -33.81
CA THR A 74 0.10 -3.94 -32.58
C THR A 74 -0.03 -5.14 -31.65
N ARG A 75 -0.90 -6.11 -31.97
CA ARG A 75 -1.08 -7.34 -31.18
C ARG A 75 0.14 -8.24 -31.33
N ARG A 76 0.79 -8.55 -30.19
CA ARG A 76 1.81 -9.60 -30.11
C ARG A 76 1.21 -10.93 -30.55
N LYS A 77 1.87 -11.63 -31.47
CA LYS A 77 1.44 -12.96 -31.90
C LYS A 77 1.91 -13.98 -30.87
N ALA A 78 1.14 -15.06 -30.70
CA ALA A 78 1.57 -16.18 -29.87
C ALA A 78 2.87 -16.75 -30.47
N GLY A 79 3.94 -16.78 -29.67
CA GLY A 79 5.27 -17.21 -30.10
C GLY A 79 6.27 -16.07 -30.38
N ASP A 80 5.83 -14.81 -30.43
CA ASP A 80 6.74 -13.68 -30.61
C ASP A 80 7.68 -13.55 -29.40
N THR A 81 8.97 -13.70 -29.64
CA THR A 81 10.01 -13.44 -28.64
C THR A 81 10.39 -11.96 -28.67
N PRO A 82 10.25 -11.23 -27.54
CA PRO A 82 10.73 -9.86 -27.43
C PRO A 82 12.25 -9.77 -27.66
N TRP A 83 12.72 -8.70 -28.29
CA TRP A 83 14.15 -8.45 -28.57
C TRP A 83 15.04 -8.41 -27.31
N ASN A 84 14.45 -8.27 -26.13
CA ASN A 84 15.13 -8.21 -24.84
C ASN A 84 15.07 -9.53 -24.05
N ARG A 85 14.57 -10.64 -24.62
CA ARG A 85 14.45 -11.93 -23.91
C ARG A 85 15.78 -12.46 -23.38
N GLU A 86 16.85 -12.27 -24.14
CA GLU A 86 18.21 -12.73 -23.79
C GLU A 86 19.10 -11.61 -23.24
N LEU A 87 18.62 -10.36 -23.30
CA LEU A 87 19.33 -9.21 -22.76
C LEU A 87 19.02 -9.11 -21.27
N HIS A 88 19.87 -9.73 -20.46
CA HIS A 88 19.91 -9.43 -19.03
C HIS A 88 20.53 -8.05 -18.83
N TYR A 89 19.79 -7.15 -18.18
CA TYR A 89 20.33 -5.85 -17.78
C TYR A 89 21.57 -6.05 -16.92
N MET A 90 22.73 -5.69 -17.47
CA MET A 90 23.97 -5.57 -16.71
C MET A 90 24.12 -4.10 -16.30
N PRO A 91 24.00 -3.77 -15.00
CA PRO A 91 24.23 -2.40 -14.56
C PRO A 91 25.67 -2.01 -14.89
N THR A 92 25.85 -0.93 -15.65
CA THR A 92 27.14 -0.37 -16.01
C THR A 92 27.65 0.45 -14.81
N GLY A 93 28.41 -0.19 -13.94
CA GLY A 93 28.98 0.44 -12.75
C GLY A 93 28.88 -0.44 -11.50
N ASN A 94 29.68 -0.09 -10.49
CA ASN A 94 29.57 -0.53 -9.10
C ASN A 94 29.59 -2.05 -8.85
N GLY A 95 30.19 -2.85 -9.75
CA GLY A 95 30.39 -4.29 -9.55
C GLY A 95 31.10 -4.63 -8.23
N GLU A 96 32.04 -3.77 -7.81
CA GLU A 96 32.82 -3.93 -6.58
C GLU A 96 32.02 -3.67 -5.30
N THR A 97 31.01 -2.78 -5.35
CA THR A 97 30.16 -2.45 -4.18
C THR A 97 28.87 -3.25 -4.14
N ARG A 98 28.68 -4.20 -5.06
CA ARG A 98 27.56 -5.15 -4.99
C ARG A 98 27.75 -6.07 -3.80
N PHE A 99 26.67 -6.24 -3.04
CA PHE A 99 26.62 -7.26 -2.00
C PHE A 99 26.86 -8.63 -2.63
N LYS A 100 27.92 -9.31 -2.20
CA LYS A 100 28.20 -10.68 -2.61
C LYS A 100 27.27 -11.63 -1.85
N PRO A 101 26.78 -12.72 -2.47
CA PRO A 101 26.02 -13.73 -1.74
C PRO A 101 26.84 -14.23 -0.56
N GLY A 102 26.23 -14.27 0.64
CA GLY A 102 26.90 -14.67 1.88
C GLY A 102 27.68 -13.57 2.60
N GLN A 103 27.79 -12.35 2.03
CA GLN A 103 28.45 -11.24 2.70
C GLN A 103 27.56 -10.69 3.84
N ALA A 104 28.01 -10.88 5.08
CA ALA A 104 27.38 -10.25 6.22
C ALA A 104 27.65 -8.72 6.21
N PRO A 105 26.67 -7.89 6.63
CA PRO A 105 26.91 -6.47 6.87
C PRO A 105 28.06 -6.25 7.86
N HIS A 106 28.85 -5.19 7.68
CA HIS A 106 30.02 -4.86 8.51
C HIS A 106 29.67 -4.66 10.01
N ASN A 107 28.41 -4.35 10.33
CA ASN A 107 27.90 -4.17 11.69
C ASN A 107 27.38 -5.48 12.31
N THR A 108 27.62 -6.63 11.68
CA THR A 108 27.18 -7.92 12.20
C THR A 108 28.02 -8.29 13.43
N LEU A 109 27.36 -8.31 14.59
CA LEU A 109 27.98 -8.72 15.84
C LEU A 109 28.16 -10.24 15.93
N PRO A 110 29.22 -10.76 16.59
CA PRO A 110 29.41 -12.20 16.78
C PRO A 110 28.37 -12.80 17.74
N LEU A 111 28.24 -14.14 17.71
CA LEU A 111 27.40 -14.89 18.65
C LEU A 111 27.80 -14.57 20.10
N GLY A 112 26.82 -14.43 21.00
CA GLY A 112 27.05 -14.03 22.40
C GLY A 112 27.18 -12.52 22.62
N SER A 113 27.13 -11.70 21.57
CA SER A 113 27.13 -10.24 21.73
C SER A 113 25.83 -9.73 22.33
N TYR A 114 25.93 -8.63 23.08
CA TYR A 114 24.81 -7.91 23.63
C TYR A 114 24.46 -6.68 22.77
N ARG A 115 23.18 -6.33 22.71
CA ARG A 115 22.71 -5.06 22.14
C ARG A 115 21.48 -4.55 22.87
N ILE A 116 21.21 -3.26 22.73
CA ILE A 116 19.98 -2.63 23.20
C ILE A 116 19.00 -2.57 22.01
N SER A 117 17.78 -3.11 22.18
CA SER A 117 16.70 -3.02 21.18
C SER A 117 16.16 -1.59 21.09
N GLY A 118 15.48 -1.23 20.00
CA GLY A 118 14.78 0.05 19.88
C GLY A 118 13.71 0.26 20.97
N ASP A 119 13.16 -0.83 21.51
CA ASP A 119 12.23 -0.81 22.64
C ASP A 119 12.93 -0.64 24.01
N GLY A 120 14.27 -0.63 24.03
CA GLY A 120 15.12 -0.46 25.21
C GLY A 120 15.28 -1.72 26.07
N TYR A 121 15.30 -2.91 25.46
CA TYR A 121 15.61 -4.19 26.12
C TYR A 121 17.03 -4.65 25.79
N LEU A 122 17.73 -5.21 26.78
CA LEU A 122 18.99 -5.91 26.56
C LEU A 122 18.72 -7.24 25.85
N GLN A 123 19.35 -7.45 24.70
CA GLN A 123 19.25 -8.66 23.89
C GLN A 123 20.61 -9.34 23.74
N LEU A 124 20.59 -10.67 23.78
CA LEU A 124 21.73 -11.54 23.49
C LEU A 124 21.58 -12.14 22.10
N LYS A 125 22.67 -12.18 21.33
CA LYS A 125 22.72 -12.92 20.07
C LYS A 125 22.86 -14.42 20.35
N VAL A 126 21.77 -15.17 20.16
CA VAL A 126 21.67 -16.62 20.43
C VAL A 126 21.83 -17.50 19.20
N SER A 127 21.71 -16.95 17.98
CA SER A 127 21.95 -17.74 16.75
C SER A 127 22.50 -16.89 15.61
N GLU A 128 23.14 -17.56 14.64
CA GLU A 128 23.58 -16.99 13.37
C GLU A 128 22.57 -17.25 12.24
N ASN A 129 21.37 -17.75 12.57
CA ASN A 129 20.37 -18.11 11.58
C ASN A 129 19.97 -16.91 10.71
N SER A 130 19.90 -17.13 9.41
CA SER A 130 19.48 -16.09 8.46
C SER A 130 17.99 -15.73 8.63
N GLY A 131 17.65 -14.50 8.22
CA GLY A 131 16.28 -13.99 8.25
C GLY A 131 16.00 -13.01 9.39
N SER A 132 14.81 -13.11 9.99
CA SER A 132 14.31 -12.14 10.97
C SER A 132 15.25 -11.99 12.18
N PRO A 133 15.53 -10.76 12.65
CA PRO A 133 16.30 -10.54 13.87
C PRO A 133 15.80 -11.33 15.08
N SER A 134 14.50 -11.60 15.18
CA SER A 134 13.88 -12.38 16.26
C SER A 134 14.41 -13.82 16.39
N LYS A 135 14.96 -14.40 15.32
CA LYS A 135 15.57 -15.73 15.35
C LYS A 135 16.98 -15.71 15.96
N ARG A 136 17.68 -14.59 15.81
CA ARG A 136 19.08 -14.40 16.22
C ARG A 136 19.21 -13.72 17.57
N TRP A 137 18.26 -12.85 17.91
CA TRP A 137 18.31 -12.02 19.10
C TRP A 137 17.15 -12.38 20.03
N ARG A 138 17.48 -12.73 21.26
CA ARG A 138 16.53 -12.98 22.34
C ARG A 138 16.76 -11.98 23.46
N SER A 139 15.70 -11.61 24.17
CA SER A 139 15.82 -10.70 25.29
C SER A 139 16.44 -11.43 26.50
N VAL A 140 17.37 -10.79 27.19
CA VAL A 140 18.08 -11.43 28.32
C VAL A 140 17.13 -11.86 29.43
N HIS A 141 16.10 -11.06 29.74
CA HIS A 141 15.09 -11.41 30.74
C HIS A 141 14.29 -12.67 30.39
N GLU A 142 14.05 -12.92 29.10
CA GLU A 142 13.40 -14.15 28.63
C GLU A 142 14.32 -15.35 28.85
N LEU A 143 15.63 -15.19 28.56
CA LEU A 143 16.62 -16.25 28.76
C LEU A 143 16.79 -16.62 30.23
N VAL A 144 16.89 -15.63 31.13
CA VAL A 144 16.98 -15.85 32.59
C VAL A 144 15.76 -16.61 33.12
N TRP A 145 14.57 -16.30 32.61
CA TRP A 145 13.38 -17.04 32.99
C TRP A 145 13.39 -18.47 32.45
N ILE A 146 13.81 -18.67 31.19
CA ILE A 146 13.88 -19.99 30.54
C ILE A 146 14.89 -20.89 31.24
N GLU A 147 16.03 -20.35 31.66
CA GLU A 147 17.06 -21.08 32.38
C GLU A 147 16.54 -21.64 33.71
N ALA A 148 15.68 -20.89 34.41
CA ALA A 148 15.13 -21.30 35.70
C ALA A 148 13.86 -22.18 35.61
N HIS A 149 12.97 -21.93 34.64
CA HIS A 149 11.62 -22.56 34.58
C HIS A 149 11.38 -23.42 33.33
N GLY A 150 12.27 -23.39 32.35
CA GLY A 150 12.10 -24.06 31.06
C GLY A 150 11.40 -23.19 30.01
N PRO A 151 10.84 -23.79 28.94
CA PRO A 151 10.29 -23.02 27.82
C PRO A 151 9.04 -22.22 28.21
N VAL A 152 8.93 -20.99 27.67
CA VAL A 152 7.76 -20.11 27.90
C VAL A 152 6.49 -20.77 27.32
N PRO A 153 5.45 -21.01 28.14
CA PRO A 153 4.21 -21.61 27.65
C PRO A 153 3.52 -20.75 26.59
N ALA A 154 2.77 -21.39 25.69
CA ALA A 154 2.01 -20.69 24.67
C ALA A 154 1.05 -19.65 25.29
N GLY A 155 0.97 -18.46 24.69
CA GLY A 155 0.12 -17.38 25.19
C GLY A 155 0.68 -16.60 26.39
N HIS A 156 1.84 -16.97 26.90
CA HIS A 156 2.52 -16.25 27.98
C HIS A 156 3.68 -15.40 27.45
N VAL A 157 4.10 -14.43 28.25
CA VAL A 157 5.21 -13.53 27.99
C VAL A 157 5.95 -13.28 29.30
N VAL A 158 7.28 -13.19 29.21
CA VAL A 158 8.11 -12.78 30.35
C VAL A 158 8.20 -11.27 30.34
N VAL A 159 7.91 -10.65 31.49
CA VAL A 159 7.97 -9.19 31.65
C VAL A 159 8.76 -8.85 32.91
N PHE A 160 9.31 -7.64 32.95
CA PHE A 160 9.88 -7.12 34.19
C PHE A 160 8.77 -6.73 35.15
N ARG A 161 9.02 -6.98 36.45
CA ARG A 161 8.18 -6.43 37.52
C ARG A 161 8.22 -4.90 37.49
N PRO A 162 7.16 -4.22 37.97
CA PRO A 162 7.11 -2.76 38.01
C PRO A 162 8.36 -2.16 38.66
N GLY A 163 9.01 -1.22 37.97
CA GLY A 163 10.21 -0.53 38.46
C GLY A 163 11.51 -1.33 38.42
N ARG A 164 11.50 -2.59 38.00
CA ARG A 164 12.69 -3.47 37.91
C ARG A 164 13.25 -3.59 36.49
N ARG A 165 12.74 -2.79 35.56
CA ARG A 165 13.24 -2.76 34.18
C ARG A 165 14.65 -2.17 34.17
N THR A 166 15.62 -2.97 33.73
CA THR A 166 17.03 -2.57 33.66
C THR A 166 17.66 -2.97 32.32
N GLN A 167 18.78 -2.33 32.00
CA GLN A 167 19.65 -2.65 30.86
C GLN A 167 20.94 -3.33 31.33
N THR A 168 21.20 -3.38 32.63
CA THR A 168 22.40 -3.94 33.24
C THR A 168 22.24 -5.45 33.40
N LEU A 169 23.14 -6.24 32.81
CA LEU A 169 23.09 -7.71 32.84
C LEU A 169 22.97 -8.27 34.27
N ALA A 170 23.74 -7.74 35.22
CA ALA A 170 23.79 -8.21 36.60
C ALA A 170 22.49 -7.98 37.39
N GLU A 171 21.65 -7.03 36.97
CA GLU A 171 20.39 -6.71 37.64
C GLU A 171 19.20 -7.48 37.04
N ILE A 172 19.39 -8.18 35.91
CA ILE A 172 18.37 -9.02 35.29
C ILE A 172 18.39 -10.38 35.98
N THR A 173 17.80 -10.40 37.16
CA THR A 173 17.69 -11.59 38.01
C THR A 173 16.29 -12.20 37.95
N LEU A 174 16.13 -13.42 38.47
CA LEU A 174 14.86 -14.13 38.43
C LEU A 174 13.75 -13.42 39.22
N ASP A 175 14.09 -12.71 40.30
CA ASP A 175 13.15 -11.93 41.10
C ASP A 175 12.66 -10.65 40.40
N ALA A 176 13.42 -10.15 39.41
CA ALA A 176 13.06 -8.98 38.63
C ALA A 176 12.06 -9.28 37.50
N VAL A 177 11.88 -10.57 37.16
CA VAL A 177 11.04 -11.03 36.04
C VAL A 177 9.82 -11.80 36.54
N GLU A 178 8.75 -11.79 35.75
CA GLU A 178 7.56 -12.60 36.00
C GLU A 178 6.97 -13.09 34.68
N LEU A 179 6.30 -14.25 34.73
CA LEU A 179 5.54 -14.78 33.62
C LEU A 179 4.10 -14.25 33.69
N VAL A 180 3.63 -13.63 32.62
CA VAL A 180 2.29 -13.04 32.55
C VAL A 180 1.55 -13.57 31.32
N ASN A 181 0.26 -13.84 31.44
CA ASN A 181 -0.58 -14.16 30.30
C ASN A 181 -0.76 -12.92 29.41
N ARG A 182 -0.71 -13.06 28.08
CA ARG A 182 -0.92 -11.92 27.15
C ARG A 182 -2.22 -11.15 27.40
N ALA A 183 -3.30 -11.82 27.80
CA ALA A 183 -4.57 -11.18 28.15
C ALA A 183 -4.44 -10.29 29.39
N GLU A 184 -3.69 -10.74 30.40
CA GLU A 184 -3.40 -9.97 31.59
C GLU A 184 -2.46 -8.80 31.28
N MET A 185 -1.40 -9.04 30.50
CA MET A 185 -0.50 -7.97 30.06
C MET A 185 -1.26 -6.87 29.31
N MET A 186 -2.22 -7.23 28.45
CA MET A 186 -3.08 -6.26 27.76
C MET A 186 -3.90 -5.43 28.77
N ARG A 187 -4.52 -6.08 29.77
CA ARG A 187 -5.27 -5.39 30.82
C ARG A 187 -4.39 -4.46 31.68
N ARG A 188 -3.11 -4.81 31.88
CA ARG A 188 -2.15 -3.96 32.60
C ARG A 188 -1.76 -2.71 31.80
N ASN A 189 -1.63 -2.84 30.48
CA ASN A 189 -1.14 -1.77 29.60
C ASN A 189 -2.25 -0.91 28.96
N THR A 190 -3.50 -1.36 28.99
CA THR A 190 -4.60 -0.62 28.37
C THR A 190 -4.90 0.68 29.11
N VAL A 191 -5.08 1.77 28.36
CA VAL A 191 -5.47 3.07 28.94
C VAL A 191 -6.83 3.01 29.63
N HIS A 192 -7.69 2.07 29.23
CA HIS A 192 -9.02 1.89 29.80
C HIS A 192 -9.01 1.54 31.29
N ARG A 193 -7.88 1.05 31.82
CA ARG A 193 -7.72 0.78 33.26
C ARG A 193 -7.85 2.04 34.13
N HIS A 194 -7.61 3.22 33.54
CA HIS A 194 -7.67 4.51 34.23
C HIS A 194 -9.08 5.14 34.19
N GLY A 195 -10.08 4.43 33.69
CA GLY A 195 -11.45 4.91 33.58
C GLY A 195 -11.77 5.58 32.23
N PRO A 196 -13.06 5.83 31.96
CA PRO A 196 -13.53 6.31 30.66
C PRO A 196 -13.04 7.73 30.33
N GLU A 197 -12.91 8.60 31.32
CA GLU A 197 -12.50 10.00 31.13
C GLU A 197 -11.05 10.11 30.63
N ILE A 198 -10.13 9.41 31.29
CA ILE A 198 -8.71 9.39 30.91
C ILE A 198 -8.51 8.72 29.55
N ALA A 199 -9.25 7.65 29.27
CA ALA A 199 -9.23 7.01 27.96
C ALA A 199 -9.67 7.98 26.84
N ARG A 200 -10.75 8.74 27.06
CA ARG A 200 -11.23 9.75 26.11
C ARG A 200 -10.22 10.87 25.91
N LEU A 201 -9.61 11.37 26.98
CA LEU A 201 -8.56 12.40 26.90
C LEU A 201 -7.36 11.93 26.07
N SER A 202 -6.91 10.68 26.27
CA SER A 202 -5.81 10.09 25.50
C SER A 202 -6.12 10.03 24.00
N GLN A 203 -7.35 9.64 23.63
CA GLN A 203 -7.80 9.63 22.24
C GLN A 203 -7.81 11.03 21.62
N ILE A 204 -8.34 12.02 22.33
CA ILE A 204 -8.39 13.42 21.89
C ILE A 204 -6.97 13.97 21.69
N LYS A 205 -6.07 13.76 22.66
CA LYS A 205 -4.65 14.14 22.55
C LYS A 205 -4.03 13.56 21.28
N GLY A 206 -4.23 12.27 21.02
CA GLY A 206 -3.73 11.63 19.81
C GLY A 206 -4.32 12.21 18.52
N ALA A 207 -5.60 12.58 18.51
CA ALA A 207 -6.24 13.21 17.36
C ALA A 207 -5.64 14.59 17.06
N ILE A 208 -5.42 15.40 18.09
CA ILE A 208 -4.80 16.72 17.97
C ILE A 208 -3.36 16.60 17.44
N VAL A 209 -2.54 15.72 18.01
CA VAL A 209 -1.15 15.50 17.57
C VAL A 209 -1.08 15.09 16.09
N ARG A 210 -1.97 14.19 15.65
CA ARG A 210 -2.03 13.79 14.24
C ARG A 210 -2.38 14.97 13.31
N GLN A 211 -3.23 15.88 13.76
CA GLN A 211 -3.59 17.07 12.98
C GLN A 211 -2.46 18.09 12.94
N ILE A 212 -1.72 18.27 14.04
CA ILE A 212 -0.52 19.11 14.08
C ILE A 212 0.52 18.58 13.08
N ASN A 213 0.91 17.31 13.20
CA ASN A 213 1.90 16.69 12.32
C ASN A 213 1.47 16.69 10.84
N ARG A 214 0.16 16.72 10.55
CA ARG A 214 -0.34 16.87 9.18
C ARG A 214 -0.07 18.27 8.66
N ARG A 215 -0.42 19.31 9.43
CA ARG A 215 -0.19 20.71 9.05
C ARG A 215 1.29 21.04 8.88
N GLU A 216 2.14 20.55 9.78
CA GLU A 216 3.60 20.74 9.68
C GLU A 216 4.18 20.15 8.38
N ARG A 217 3.68 18.97 7.95
CA ARG A 217 4.08 18.35 6.68
C ARG A 217 3.54 19.06 5.44
N GLU A 218 2.40 19.74 5.55
CA GLU A 218 1.82 20.54 4.45
C GLU A 218 2.52 21.90 4.30
N GLN A 219 3.18 22.38 5.36
CA GLN A 219 3.93 23.64 5.40
C GLN A 219 5.43 23.47 5.05
N ALA A 220 5.93 22.24 5.01
CA ALA A 220 7.32 21.89 4.65
C ALA A 220 7.43 21.49 3.17
#